data_AF-A0A1A7YQT8-F1
#
_entry.id   AF-A0A1A7YQT8-F1
#
_cell.length_a   1.000
_cell.length_b   1.000
_cell.length_c   1.000
_cell.angle_alpha   90.00
_cell.angle_beta   90.00
_cell.angle_gamma   90.00
#
_symmetry.space_group_name_H-M   'P 1'
#
loop_
_entity.id
_entity.type
_entity.pdbx_description
1 polymer ?
#
loop_
_entity_poly.entity_id
_entity_poly.type
_entity_poly.pdbx_seq_one_letter_code
_entity_poly.pdbx_strand_id
1 'polypeptide(L)'
;PGCHRRPPGVGHLYVGGVDHLYQLTPDLEVISHVVTGPQLDSPDCLPPIIPQDCHSATPTHNYNKLLLMEEEQGVEPGSLIVCGSLFQGICEKRSLSNISQILYQTSNPVDTQYVAANDPR
;
A
#
# COMPACT_ATOMS: atom_id res chain seq x y z
N PRO A 1 15.60 -14.19 -29.15
CA PRO A 1 15.39 -13.85 -27.72
C PRO A 1 16.42 -12.82 -27.27
N GLY A 2 16.11 -11.53 -27.44
CA GLY A 2 16.97 -10.44 -26.99
C GLY A 2 16.78 -10.20 -25.50
N CYS A 3 17.87 -10.21 -24.74
CA CYS A 3 17.85 -9.67 -23.38
C CYS A 3 17.67 -8.15 -23.50
N HIS A 4 16.46 -7.65 -23.23
CA HIS A 4 16.24 -6.23 -23.01
C HIS A 4 16.90 -5.86 -21.68
N ARG A 5 18.17 -5.46 -21.74
CA ARG A 5 18.83 -4.85 -20.60
C ARG A 5 18.23 -3.46 -20.44
N ARG A 6 17.29 -3.31 -19.48
CA ARG A 6 16.75 -2.01 -19.09
C ARG A 6 17.95 -1.09 -18.79
N PRO A 7 18.07 0.09 -19.43
CA PRO A 7 19.09 1.05 -19.03
C PRO A 7 18.89 1.35 -17.53
N PRO A 8 19.95 1.63 -16.76
CA PRO A 8 19.81 2.05 -15.38
C PRO A 8 19.18 3.45 -15.36
N GLY A 9 17.86 3.50 -15.58
CA GLY A 9 17.04 4.65 -15.23
C GLY A 9 17.09 4.74 -13.72
N VAL A 10 17.29 5.95 -13.21
CA VAL A 10 17.32 6.31 -11.79
C VAL A 10 16.13 5.63 -11.10
N GLY A 11 16.39 4.46 -10.49
CA GLY A 11 15.34 3.60 -9.98
C GLY A 11 14.93 4.11 -8.61
N HIS A 12 13.69 4.55 -8.46
CA HIS A 12 13.15 4.81 -7.13
C HIS A 12 13.07 3.49 -6.35
N LEU A 13 13.45 3.53 -5.08
CA LEU A 13 13.25 2.45 -4.13
C LEU A 13 11.95 2.73 -3.37
N TYR A 14 11.12 1.72 -3.17
CA TYR A 14 9.90 1.82 -2.37
C TYR A 14 10.04 0.94 -1.14
N VAL A 15 9.79 1.52 0.04
CA VAL A 15 9.98 0.82 1.32
C VAL A 15 8.69 0.92 2.13
N GLY A 16 8.09 -0.24 2.40
CA GLY A 16 7.00 -0.39 3.36
C GLY A 16 7.57 -0.60 4.76
N GLY A 17 7.10 0.20 5.72
CA GLY A 17 7.37 0.03 7.14
C GLY A 17 6.07 -0.09 7.92
N VAL A 18 6.19 -0.18 9.24
CA VAL A 18 5.03 -0.03 10.13
C VAL A 18 4.56 1.42 10.06
N ASP A 19 3.29 1.63 9.78
CA ASP A 19 2.62 2.94 9.66
C ASP A 19 3.18 3.89 8.60
N HIS A 20 4.08 3.41 7.75
CA HIS A 20 4.81 4.27 6.84
C HIS A 20 5.07 3.60 5.49
N LEU A 21 5.03 4.42 4.44
CA LEU A 21 5.49 4.08 3.10
C LEU A 21 6.45 5.17 2.62
N TYR A 22 7.59 4.77 2.09
CA TYR A 22 8.63 5.68 1.62
C TYR A 22 8.95 5.43 0.15
N GLN A 23 9.24 6.51 -0.56
CA GLN A 23 9.84 6.51 -1.89
C GLN A 23 11.21 7.18 -1.77
N LEU A 24 12.25 6.48 -2.19
CA LEU A 24 13.64 6.90 -2.02
C LEU A 24 14.38 6.97 -3.36
N THR A 25 15.44 7.76 -3.42
CA THR A 25 16.46 7.69 -4.47
C THR A 25 17.29 6.41 -4.31
N PRO A 26 18.08 6.01 -5.32
CA PRO A 26 19.06 4.93 -5.18
C PRO A 26 20.05 5.11 -4.02
N ASP A 27 20.35 6.37 -3.67
CA ASP A 27 21.26 6.73 -2.57
C ASP A 27 20.55 6.82 -1.21
N LEU A 28 19.32 6.28 -1.12
CA LEU A 28 18.47 6.23 0.08
C LEU A 28 18.00 7.59 0.61
N GLU A 29 17.99 8.62 -0.24
CA GLU A 29 17.40 9.91 0.12
C GLU A 29 15.88 9.87 -0.06
N VAL A 30 15.13 10.41 0.91
CA VAL A 30 13.66 10.40 0.88
C VAL A 30 13.13 11.40 -0.14
N ILE A 31 12.37 10.90 -1.13
CA ILE A 31 11.67 11.69 -2.14
C ILE A 31 10.23 11.98 -1.68
N SER A 32 9.54 10.96 -1.15
CA SER A 32 8.17 11.07 -0.65
C SER A 32 7.94 10.11 0.52
N HIS A 33 7.03 10.49 1.40
CA HIS A 33 6.66 9.77 2.61
C HIS A 33 5.14 9.85 2.79
N VAL A 34 4.55 8.70 3.10
CA VAL A 34 3.12 8.57 3.40
C VAL A 34 2.97 7.87 4.74
N VAL A 35 2.14 8.44 5.60
CA VAL A 35 1.71 7.80 6.85
C VAL A 35 0.53 6.89 6.52
N THR A 36 0.64 5.60 6.84
CA THR A 36 -0.36 4.57 6.56
C THR A 36 -1.07 4.07 7.83
N GLY A 37 -0.66 4.55 9.02
CA GLY A 37 -1.27 4.22 10.30
C GLY A 37 -0.66 5.01 11.47
N PRO A 38 -1.00 4.67 12.72
CA PRO A 38 -2.05 3.72 13.09
C PRO A 38 -3.43 4.26 12.72
N GLN A 39 -4.41 3.37 12.52
CA GLN A 39 -5.82 3.76 12.40
C GLN A 39 -6.70 2.91 13.30
N LEU A 40 -7.95 3.33 13.48
CA LEU A 40 -8.91 2.58 14.28
C LEU A 40 -9.34 1.32 13.51
N ASP A 41 -9.02 0.15 14.06
CA ASP A 41 -9.32 -1.13 13.40
C ASP A 41 -9.48 -2.26 14.43
N SER A 42 -10.08 -3.36 13.98
CA SER A 42 -10.18 -4.61 14.72
C SER A 42 -10.36 -5.77 13.74
N PRO A 43 -9.71 -6.94 13.94
CA PRO A 43 -9.94 -8.13 13.12
C PRO A 43 -11.40 -8.57 13.10
N ASP A 44 -12.19 -8.23 14.12
CA ASP A 44 -13.60 -8.58 14.25
C ASP A 44 -14.53 -7.66 13.44
N CYS A 45 -14.00 -6.65 12.76
CA CYS A 45 -14.78 -5.61 12.09
C CYS A 45 -14.48 -5.52 10.60
N LEU A 46 -15.53 -5.24 9.82
CA LEU A 46 -15.42 -5.04 8.38
C LEU A 46 -15.36 -3.53 8.07
N PRO A 47 -14.48 -3.09 7.16
CA PRO A 47 -14.46 -1.71 6.71
C PRO A 47 -15.74 -1.34 5.94
N PRO A 48 -16.20 -0.08 6.01
CA PRO A 48 -15.61 1.04 6.75
C PRO A 48 -15.79 0.90 8.26
N ILE A 49 -14.73 1.18 9.03
CA ILE A 49 -14.77 1.09 10.50
C ILE A 49 -15.52 2.29 11.07
N ILE A 50 -16.74 2.06 11.56
CA ILE A 50 -17.55 3.08 12.23
C ILE A 50 -17.50 2.81 13.74
N PRO A 51 -16.98 3.73 14.57
CA PRO A 51 -16.76 3.48 16.00
C PRO A 51 -18.00 3.06 16.79
N GLN A 52 -19.19 3.48 16.35
CA GLN A 52 -20.46 3.13 16.97
C GLN A 52 -20.90 1.69 16.67
N ASP A 53 -20.43 1.11 15.57
CA ASP A 53 -20.80 -0.23 15.10
C ASP A 53 -19.70 -1.26 15.43
N CYS A 54 -18.46 -0.79 15.62
CA CYS A 54 -17.30 -1.61 15.97
C CYS A 54 -16.70 -1.15 17.31
N HIS A 55 -17.26 -1.63 18.42
CA HIS A 55 -16.79 -1.27 19.76
C HIS A 55 -15.43 -1.89 20.14
N SER A 56 -14.99 -2.95 19.45
CA SER A 56 -13.67 -3.57 19.65
C SER A 56 -12.55 -2.84 18.89
N ALA A 57 -12.88 -1.85 18.06
CA ALA A 57 -11.90 -1.09 17.30
C ALA A 57 -10.95 -0.34 18.24
N THR A 58 -9.66 -0.48 18.01
CA THR A 58 -8.63 0.26 18.76
C THR A 58 -7.58 0.81 17.79
N PRO A 59 -6.82 1.85 18.18
CA PRO A 59 -5.69 2.31 17.38
C PRO A 59 -4.73 1.13 17.12
N THR A 60 -4.66 0.71 15.87
CA THR A 60 -3.93 -0.47 15.42
C THR A 60 -2.88 -0.04 14.40
N HIS A 61 -1.66 -0.58 14.55
CA HIS A 61 -0.56 -0.31 13.63
C HIS A 61 -0.78 -1.00 12.29
N ASN A 62 -0.39 -0.32 11.21
CA ASN A 62 -0.45 -0.84 9.86
C ASN A 62 0.89 -1.44 9.43
N TYR A 63 0.95 -2.75 9.29
CA TYR A 63 2.13 -3.44 8.78
C TYR A 63 2.02 -3.57 7.27
N ASN A 64 3.05 -3.18 6.53
CA ASN A 64 3.09 -3.49 5.10
C ASN A 64 3.17 -5.02 4.89
N LYS A 65 2.19 -5.57 4.16
CA LYS A 65 2.08 -7.01 3.89
C LYS A 65 2.39 -7.35 2.44
N LEU A 66 2.11 -6.42 1.53
CA LEU A 66 2.45 -6.55 0.12
C LEU A 66 2.90 -5.19 -0.41
N LEU A 67 3.99 -5.21 -1.18
CA LEU A 67 4.53 -4.05 -1.88
C LEU A 67 5.02 -4.53 -3.25
N LEU A 68 4.22 -4.31 -4.28
CA LEU A 68 4.49 -4.82 -5.62
C LEU A 68 4.46 -3.68 -6.64
N MET A 69 5.50 -3.59 -7.45
CA MET A 69 5.53 -2.70 -8.59
C MET A 69 4.88 -3.39 -9.80
N GLU A 70 3.90 -2.70 -10.39
CA GLU A 70 3.33 -3.07 -11.69
C GLU A 70 4.00 -2.20 -12.75
N GLU A 71 4.63 -2.84 -13.73
CA GLU A 71 5.36 -2.15 -14.79
C GLU A 71 4.41 -1.42 -15.75
N GLU A 72 4.95 -0.40 -16.42
CA GLU A 72 4.24 0.31 -17.47
C GLU A 72 3.89 -0.64 -18.62
N GLN A 73 2.61 -0.70 -18.99
CA GLN A 73 2.12 -1.60 -20.03
C GLN A 73 1.51 -0.78 -21.17
N GLY A 74 2.30 -0.45 -22.18
CA GLY A 74 1.86 0.33 -23.33
C GLY A 74 1.73 1.82 -23.00
N VAL A 75 0.50 2.32 -22.84
CA VAL A 75 0.20 3.74 -22.56
C VAL A 75 -0.15 3.98 -21.09
N GLU A 76 -0.36 2.90 -20.33
CA GLU A 76 -0.76 2.97 -18.91
C GLU A 76 0.48 3.18 -18.02
N PRO A 77 0.56 4.28 -17.25
CA PRO A 77 1.68 4.52 -16.36
C PRO A 77 1.78 3.41 -15.31
N GLY A 78 3.00 2.95 -15.03
CA GLY A 78 3.24 1.94 -14.00
C GLY A 78 2.75 2.39 -12.62
N SER A 79 2.49 1.42 -11.75
CA SER A 79 1.88 1.67 -10.45
C SER A 79 2.52 0.86 -9.32
N LEU A 80 2.22 1.27 -8.09
CA LEU A 80 2.64 0.58 -6.87
C LEU A 80 1.40 0.02 -6.17
N ILE A 81 1.32 -1.30 -6.05
CA ILE A 81 0.30 -2.00 -5.27
C ILE A 81 0.82 -2.11 -3.83
N VAL A 82 0.05 -1.57 -2.88
CA VAL A 82 0.39 -1.54 -1.46
C VAL A 82 -0.76 -2.16 -0.67
N CYS A 83 -0.50 -3.22 0.08
CA CYS A 83 -1.48 -3.81 0.99
C CYS A 83 -0.94 -3.77 2.41
N GLY A 84 -1.78 -3.32 3.34
CA GLY A 84 -1.49 -3.25 4.76
C GLY A 84 -2.08 -4.43 5.53
N SER A 85 -1.86 -4.47 6.84
CA SER A 85 -2.56 -5.36 7.77
C SER A 85 -3.88 -4.78 8.25
N LEU A 86 -4.06 -3.46 8.16
CA LEU A 86 -5.32 -2.81 8.51
C LEU A 86 -6.44 -3.18 7.54
N PHE A 87 -7.67 -3.02 8.02
CA PHE A 87 -8.89 -3.04 7.24
C PHE A 87 -9.04 -4.35 6.46
N GLN A 88 -8.84 -5.48 7.13
CA GLN A 88 -8.96 -6.82 6.51
C GLN A 88 -8.00 -7.03 5.32
N GLY A 89 -6.86 -6.31 5.31
CA GLY A 89 -5.82 -6.50 4.32
C GLY A 89 -6.15 -5.95 2.94
N ILE A 90 -6.89 -4.84 2.88
CA ILE A 90 -7.20 -4.15 1.62
C ILE A 90 -5.95 -3.54 1.01
N CYS A 91 -5.93 -3.51 -0.32
CA CYS A 91 -4.87 -2.91 -1.11
C CYS A 91 -5.27 -1.57 -1.73
N GLU A 92 -4.26 -0.76 -1.98
CA GLU A 92 -4.32 0.47 -2.75
C GLU A 92 -3.36 0.39 -3.94
N LYS A 93 -3.72 1.06 -5.03
CA LYS A 93 -2.85 1.30 -6.17
C LYS A 93 -2.40 2.76 -6.12
N ARG A 94 -1.09 3.00 -6.14
CA ARG A 94 -0.47 4.33 -6.02
C ARG A 94 0.42 4.62 -7.22
N SER A 95 0.68 5.89 -7.49
CA SER A 95 1.56 6.30 -8.59
C SER A 95 3.03 5.99 -8.28
N LEU A 96 3.80 5.51 -9.26
CA LEU A 96 5.26 5.37 -9.16
C LEU A 96 6.00 6.72 -9.24
N SER A 97 5.37 7.77 -9.76
CA SER A 97 6.00 9.10 -9.76
C SER A 97 5.86 9.80 -8.42
N ASN A 98 4.76 9.56 -7.70
CA ASN A 98 4.48 10.13 -6.39
C ASN A 98 3.58 9.19 -5.58
N ILE A 99 4.16 8.50 -4.60
CA ILE A 99 3.42 7.53 -3.77
C ILE A 99 2.29 8.14 -2.94
N SER A 100 2.26 9.47 -2.74
CA SER A 100 1.14 10.14 -2.07
C SER A 100 -0.13 10.16 -2.92
N GLN A 101 -0.01 9.97 -4.24
CA GLN A 101 -1.14 9.92 -5.16
C GLN A 101 -1.72 8.50 -5.22
N ILE A 102 -2.93 8.33 -4.67
CA ILE A 102 -3.73 7.11 -4.79
C ILE A 102 -4.43 7.12 -6.16
N LEU A 103 -4.17 6.09 -6.96
CA LEU A 103 -4.79 5.85 -8.25
C LEU A 103 -6.08 5.02 -8.10
N TYR A 104 -6.08 4.07 -7.16
CA TYR A 104 -7.25 3.25 -6.85
C TYR A 104 -7.25 2.82 -5.39
N GLN A 105 -8.41 2.90 -4.76
CA GLN A 105 -8.72 2.40 -3.43
C GLN A 105 -10.20 2.05 -3.37
N THR A 106 -10.55 0.99 -2.64
CA THR A 106 -11.95 0.67 -2.35
C THR A 106 -12.40 1.35 -1.06
N SER A 107 -13.53 2.05 -1.11
CA SER A 107 -14.13 2.72 0.06
C SER A 107 -15.19 1.88 0.77
N ASN A 108 -15.79 0.91 0.08
CA ASN A 108 -16.73 -0.08 0.60
C ASN A 108 -16.34 -1.45 0.03
N PRO A 109 -15.34 -2.10 0.63
CA PRO A 109 -14.83 -3.38 0.17
C PRO A 109 -15.91 -4.46 0.30
N VAL A 110 -16.06 -5.27 -0.74
CA VAL A 110 -16.75 -6.57 -0.65
C VAL A 110 -15.73 -7.64 -0.30
N ASP A 111 -16.17 -8.80 0.20
CA ASP A 111 -15.30 -9.91 0.63
C ASP A 111 -14.23 -10.33 -0.40
N THR A 112 -14.47 -10.09 -1.69
CA THR A 112 -13.51 -10.35 -2.77
C THR A 112 -12.33 -9.37 -2.84
N GLN A 113 -12.29 -8.36 -1.97
CA GLN A 113 -11.28 -7.29 -1.94
C GLN A 113 -10.40 -7.31 -0.68
N TYR A 114 -10.54 -8.33 0.16
CA TYR A 114 -9.62 -8.63 1.27
C TYR A 114 -8.47 -9.51 0.75
N VAL A 115 -7.29 -8.92 0.56
CA VAL A 115 -6.22 -9.53 -0.25
C VAL A 115 -5.07 -10.03 0.61
N ALA A 116 -4.62 -9.22 1.57
CA ALA A 116 -3.48 -9.53 2.43
C ALA A 116 -3.92 -10.05 3.80
N ALA A 117 -3.01 -10.70 4.52
CA ALA A 117 -3.25 -11.10 5.89
C ALA A 117 -3.41 -9.87 6.80
N ASN A 118 -4.46 -9.86 7.60
CA ASN A 118 -4.75 -8.79 8.58
C ASN A 118 -4.10 -9.02 9.96
N ASP A 119 -3.35 -10.10 10.15
CA ASP A 119 -2.51 -10.34 11.34
C ASP A 119 -1.12 -9.74 11.10
N PRO A 120 -0.51 -9.01 12.06
CA PRO A 120 0.86 -8.49 11.96
C PRO A 120 1.95 -9.57 11.78
N ARG A 121 1.71 -10.83 12.14
CA ARG A 121 2.68 -11.93 12.02
C ARG A 121 2.86 -12.48 10.60
#